data_AF-A0A519LQM5-F1
#
_entry.id   AF-A0A519LQM5-F1
#
_cell.length_a   1.000
_cell.length_b   1.000
_cell.length_c   1.000
_cell.angle_alpha   90.00
_cell.angle_beta   90.00
_cell.angle_gamma   90.00
#
_symmetry.space_group_name_H-M   'P 1'
#
loop_
_entity.id
_entity.type
_entity.pdbx_description
1 polymer ?
#
loop_
_entity_poly.entity_id
_entity_poly.type
_entity_poly.pdbx_seq_one_letter_code
_entity_poly.pdbx_strand_id
1 'polypeptide(L)'
;MNTFELKNEQRIYFGLNPVNKNWDRVEFPKGLVCYFSDNIIEKVIIFSQKNPNNYTEFDTKIPTNNRTKLIPKTEKGKEKTITPTTVIDYNLSFSSFNIIISKNKENEQNIAYFDCIIGNQKLDIQNNTDSFKNLNSLSEFEKAANNFIATLSDNHLEQIEKLKLKKEERTKPVRFKSGDFFAVPVKFDLYGNPTEYNFGRHLLNIADLRKKGIVENGHHWNTLMTVVQLVKLYDFNSNSLEQDLKKLKTQHALPTFHMMDNSLMRGGYPIIGNIPLEIHELTFPMHYGRYIDQRSGYFFGWGICMLDNVKEIPKRNTTRFNNNGVSSGSDQWSLKKYRDGESPYSESEIEHPQNKDLKNEIFKNLGVDPGIDYDEFCNKFGFKNRAELLKLAK
;
A
#
# COMPACT_ATOMS: atom_id res chain seq x y z
N MET A 1 -35.89 16.69 -0.39
CA MET A 1 -35.16 15.88 0.61
C MET A 1 -34.03 16.74 1.15
N ASN A 2 -33.95 16.95 2.47
CA ASN A 2 -32.77 17.60 3.06
C ASN A 2 -31.60 16.62 2.98
N THR A 3 -30.77 16.78 1.95
CA THR A 3 -29.50 16.08 1.85
C THR A 3 -28.47 16.82 2.68
N PHE A 4 -27.73 16.07 3.49
CA PHE A 4 -26.60 16.59 4.28
C PHE A 4 -25.62 17.36 3.40
N GLU A 5 -25.13 18.51 3.87
CA GLU A 5 -24.09 19.30 3.21
C GLU A 5 -23.23 19.99 4.27
N LEU A 6 -21.91 20.02 4.06
CA LEU A 6 -21.01 20.75 4.95
C LEU A 6 -21.33 22.24 4.95
N LYS A 7 -21.36 22.85 6.13
CA LYS A 7 -21.51 24.31 6.26
C LYS A 7 -20.22 25.01 5.86
N ASN A 8 -20.32 26.28 5.44
CA ASN A 8 -19.13 27.07 5.07
C ASN A 8 -18.11 27.15 6.19
N GLU A 9 -18.56 27.21 7.44
CA GLU A 9 -17.73 27.23 8.64
C GLU A 9 -17.00 25.91 8.86
N GLN A 10 -17.56 24.77 8.40
CA GLN A 10 -16.93 23.46 8.50
C GLN A 10 -15.96 23.21 7.34
N ARG A 11 -16.31 23.66 6.12
CA ARG A 11 -15.51 23.45 4.90
C ARG A 11 -14.05 23.87 5.05
N ILE A 12 -13.80 25.01 5.68
CA ILE A 12 -12.44 25.53 5.85
C ILE A 12 -11.53 24.59 6.66
N TYR A 13 -12.08 23.85 7.64
CA TYR A 13 -11.33 22.88 8.46
C TYR A 13 -11.08 21.55 7.72
N PHE A 14 -11.79 21.30 6.62
CA PHE A 14 -11.52 20.19 5.71
C PHE A 14 -10.77 20.64 4.45
N GLY A 15 -10.24 21.87 4.45
CA GLY A 15 -9.50 22.44 3.31
C GLY A 15 -10.33 22.75 2.08
N LEU A 16 -11.66 22.70 2.19
CA LEU A 16 -12.59 23.06 1.12
C LEU A 16 -12.87 24.58 1.14
N ASN A 17 -13.06 25.16 -0.04
CA ASN A 17 -13.47 26.55 -0.18
C ASN A 17 -14.95 26.70 0.23
N PRO A 18 -15.32 27.77 0.96
CA PRO A 18 -16.71 28.12 1.17
C PRO A 18 -17.48 28.29 -0.15
N VAL A 19 -18.76 27.92 -0.17
CA VAL A 19 -19.66 28.26 -1.27
C VAL A 19 -19.91 29.77 -1.23
N ASN A 20 -19.56 30.45 -2.32
CA ASN A 20 -19.86 31.87 -2.47
C ASN A 20 -21.38 32.08 -2.64
N LYS A 21 -21.92 33.12 -2.00
CA LYS A 21 -23.36 33.47 -2.07
C LYS A 21 -23.83 33.79 -3.49
N ASN A 22 -22.91 34.22 -4.36
CA ASN A 22 -23.19 34.56 -5.76
C ASN A 22 -23.10 33.36 -6.70
N TRP A 23 -22.76 32.17 -6.20
CA TRP A 23 -22.70 30.97 -7.05
C TRP A 23 -24.08 30.36 -7.22
N ASP A 24 -24.38 29.97 -8.46
CA ASP A 24 -25.64 29.31 -8.80
C ASP A 24 -25.55 27.83 -8.48
N ARG A 25 -26.46 27.36 -7.61
CA ARG A 25 -26.59 25.94 -7.29
C ARG A 25 -27.49 25.26 -8.31
N VAL A 26 -26.95 24.27 -9.03
CA VAL A 26 -27.67 23.49 -10.03
C VAL A 26 -27.64 22.01 -9.67
N GLU A 27 -28.81 21.38 -9.62
CA GLU A 27 -28.93 19.93 -9.40
C GLU A 27 -29.02 19.20 -10.74
N PHE A 28 -28.24 18.14 -10.86
CA PHE A 28 -28.25 17.21 -11.97
C PHE A 28 -28.76 15.83 -11.52
N PRO A 29 -29.20 14.97 -12.45
CA PRO A 29 -29.56 13.60 -12.14
C PRO A 29 -28.44 12.83 -11.42
N LYS A 30 -28.81 11.74 -10.75
CA LYS A 30 -27.88 10.84 -10.04
C LYS A 30 -27.15 11.48 -8.87
N GLY A 31 -27.81 12.43 -8.18
CA GLY A 31 -27.32 13.00 -6.93
C GLY A 31 -26.14 13.96 -7.11
N LEU A 32 -25.97 14.54 -8.29
CA LEU A 32 -24.92 15.52 -8.57
C LEU A 32 -25.45 16.93 -8.31
N VAL A 33 -24.70 17.72 -7.56
CA VAL A 33 -24.94 19.16 -7.36
C VAL A 33 -23.68 19.90 -7.79
N CYS A 34 -23.84 20.95 -8.59
CA CYS A 34 -22.75 21.81 -9.04
C CYS A 34 -23.03 23.25 -8.64
N TYR A 35 -22.01 23.93 -8.10
CA TYR A 35 -22.03 25.36 -7.84
C TYR A 35 -21.27 26.08 -8.96
N PHE A 36 -21.95 27.02 -9.62
CA PHE A 36 -21.42 27.73 -10.77
C PHE A 36 -21.05 29.19 -10.45
N SER A 37 -19.86 29.59 -10.89
CA SER A 37 -19.53 31.00 -11.14
C SER A 37 -19.56 31.21 -12.65
N ASP A 38 -20.54 31.95 -13.17
CA ASP A 38 -20.76 32.06 -14.63
C ASP A 38 -20.81 30.68 -15.29
N ASN A 39 -19.95 30.39 -16.27
CA ASN A 39 -19.88 29.10 -16.96
C ASN A 39 -18.84 28.14 -16.36
N ILE A 40 -18.39 28.35 -15.13
CA ILE A 40 -17.37 27.53 -14.46
C ILE A 40 -18.00 26.83 -13.26
N ILE A 41 -17.85 25.51 -13.16
CA ILE A 41 -18.17 24.76 -11.94
C ILE A 41 -17.01 24.99 -10.97
N GLU A 42 -17.29 25.62 -9.83
CA GLU A 42 -16.30 25.92 -8.78
C GLU A 42 -16.31 24.85 -7.67
N LYS A 43 -17.45 24.17 -7.50
CA LYS A 43 -17.61 23.11 -6.49
C LYS A 43 -18.63 22.07 -6.91
N VAL A 44 -18.37 20.84 -6.50
CA VAL A 44 -19.19 19.67 -6.81
C VAL A 44 -19.53 18.94 -5.53
N ILE A 45 -20.79 18.51 -5.39
CA ILE A 45 -21.25 17.58 -4.37
C ILE A 45 -21.90 16.39 -5.06
N ILE A 46 -21.59 15.18 -4.59
CA ILE A 46 -22.11 13.93 -5.12
C ILE A 46 -22.68 13.10 -3.97
N PHE A 47 -23.95 12.72 -4.12
CA PHE A 47 -24.64 11.76 -3.28
C PHE A 47 -24.81 10.44 -4.01
N SER A 48 -24.67 9.32 -3.30
CA SER A 48 -25.00 8.02 -3.89
C SER A 48 -26.50 7.76 -3.80
N GLN A 49 -27.10 7.41 -4.94
CA GLN A 49 -28.49 6.92 -4.95
C GLN A 49 -28.64 5.54 -4.28
N LYS A 50 -27.55 4.75 -4.21
CA LYS A 50 -27.56 3.41 -3.59
C LYS A 50 -27.26 3.43 -2.10
N ASN A 51 -26.50 4.43 -1.65
CA ASN A 51 -26.16 4.60 -0.24
C ASN A 51 -26.42 6.05 0.18
N PRO A 52 -27.52 6.35 0.91
CA PRO A 52 -27.84 7.70 1.35
C PRO A 52 -26.79 8.27 2.33
N ASN A 53 -25.94 7.41 2.92
CA ASN A 53 -24.83 7.84 3.78
C ASN A 53 -23.49 7.93 3.04
N ASN A 54 -23.52 8.24 1.74
CA ASN A 54 -22.33 8.57 0.96
C ASN A 54 -22.41 10.03 0.52
N TYR A 55 -21.39 10.80 0.92
CA TYR A 55 -21.21 12.20 0.58
C TYR A 55 -19.81 12.41 0.03
N THR A 56 -19.70 13.05 -1.12
CA THR A 56 -18.44 13.52 -1.68
C THR A 56 -18.58 14.99 -2.03
N GLU A 57 -17.61 15.81 -1.63
CA GLU A 57 -17.50 17.21 -2.01
C GLU A 57 -16.07 17.50 -2.49
N PHE A 58 -15.91 18.27 -3.55
CA PHE A 58 -14.60 18.75 -3.97
C PHE A 58 -14.66 20.12 -4.65
N ASP A 59 -13.59 20.88 -4.46
CA ASP A 59 -13.35 22.15 -5.14
C ASP A 59 -12.78 21.91 -6.54
N THR A 60 -13.21 22.68 -7.52
CA THR A 60 -12.77 22.51 -8.89
C THR A 60 -12.87 23.81 -9.69
N LYS A 61 -12.46 23.78 -10.96
CA LYS A 61 -12.59 24.88 -11.93
C LYS A 61 -12.88 24.31 -13.30
N ILE A 62 -14.08 23.75 -13.48
CA ILE A 62 -14.44 23.05 -14.71
C ILE A 62 -15.18 24.02 -15.63
N PRO A 63 -14.58 24.43 -16.76
CA PRO A 63 -15.27 25.26 -17.74
C PRO A 63 -16.37 24.45 -18.42
N THR A 64 -17.50 25.10 -18.67
CA THR A 64 -18.67 24.50 -19.31
C THR A 64 -19.13 25.32 -20.50
N ASN A 65 -19.75 24.65 -21.46
CA ASN A 65 -20.48 25.29 -22.53
C ASN A 65 -21.92 25.51 -22.07
N ASN A 66 -22.25 26.75 -21.71
CA ASN A 66 -23.57 27.17 -21.24
C ASN A 66 -24.14 26.29 -20.11
N ARG A 67 -23.28 25.84 -19.19
CA ARG A 67 -23.66 24.97 -18.04
C ARG A 67 -24.33 23.63 -18.41
N THR A 68 -24.24 23.19 -19.67
CA THR A 68 -24.86 21.94 -20.14
C THR A 68 -23.86 20.82 -20.40
N LYS A 69 -22.63 21.19 -20.79
CA LYS A 69 -21.56 20.25 -21.11
C LYS A 69 -20.23 20.75 -20.57
N LEU A 70 -19.39 19.82 -20.12
CA LEU A 70 -18.01 20.10 -19.75
C LEU A 70 -17.19 20.35 -21.02
N ILE A 71 -16.45 21.45 -21.05
CA ILE A 71 -15.46 21.73 -22.10
C ILE A 71 -14.27 20.80 -21.88
N PRO A 72 -13.73 20.14 -22.93
CA PRO A 72 -12.61 19.21 -22.77
C PRO A 72 -11.31 19.91 -22.32
N LYS A 73 -10.45 19.18 -21.59
CA LYS A 73 -9.11 19.65 -21.18
C LYS A 73 -8.15 19.92 -22.33
N THR A 74 -8.35 19.24 -23.45
CA THR A 74 -7.45 19.28 -24.61
C THR A 74 -8.24 19.59 -25.86
N GLU A 75 -7.60 20.23 -26.84
CA GLU A 75 -8.21 20.62 -28.11
C GLU A 75 -8.79 19.42 -28.89
N LYS A 76 -8.20 18.23 -28.73
CA LYS A 76 -8.66 16.99 -29.35
C LYS A 76 -9.80 16.31 -28.58
N GLY A 77 -10.11 16.76 -27.38
CA GLY A 77 -11.17 16.18 -26.56
C GLY A 77 -12.55 16.53 -27.08
N LYS A 78 -13.55 15.74 -26.69
CA LYS A 78 -14.96 16.03 -26.96
C LYS A 78 -15.63 16.58 -25.72
N GLU A 79 -16.58 17.49 -25.91
CA GLU A 79 -17.49 17.90 -24.85
C GLU A 79 -18.21 16.69 -24.25
N LYS A 80 -18.41 16.72 -22.93
CA LYS A 80 -19.10 15.65 -22.21
C LYS A 80 -20.31 16.19 -21.46
N THR A 81 -21.40 15.43 -21.44
CA THR A 81 -22.57 15.74 -20.60
C THR A 81 -22.17 15.75 -19.12
N ILE A 82 -22.69 16.72 -18.37
CA ILE A 82 -22.44 16.84 -16.93
C ILE A 82 -23.11 15.67 -16.19
N THR A 83 -22.30 14.79 -15.62
CA THR A 83 -22.70 13.61 -14.83
C THR A 83 -21.65 13.33 -13.75
N PRO A 84 -21.99 12.64 -12.64
CA PRO A 84 -21.02 12.33 -11.58
C PRO A 84 -19.69 11.79 -12.11
N THR A 85 -19.75 10.78 -12.99
CA THR A 85 -18.57 10.15 -13.59
C THR A 85 -17.74 11.13 -14.41
N THR A 86 -18.36 11.89 -15.31
CA THR A 86 -17.62 12.83 -16.17
C THR A 86 -16.97 13.98 -15.42
N VAL A 87 -17.57 14.42 -14.32
CA VAL A 87 -17.03 15.47 -13.46
C VAL A 87 -15.86 14.94 -12.63
N ILE A 88 -15.96 13.72 -12.07
CA ILE A 88 -14.85 13.04 -11.38
C ILE A 88 -13.68 12.79 -12.35
N ASP A 89 -13.96 12.26 -13.54
CA ASP A 89 -12.95 11.99 -14.58
C ASP A 89 -12.26 13.27 -15.08
N TYR A 90 -12.93 14.43 -14.91
CA TYR A 90 -12.32 15.71 -15.22
C TYR A 90 -11.16 16.04 -14.26
N ASN A 91 -10.96 15.31 -13.16
CA ASN A 91 -9.74 15.30 -12.33
C ASN A 91 -8.96 16.63 -12.30
N LEU A 92 -9.60 17.67 -11.74
CA LEU A 92 -9.02 18.99 -11.42
C LEU A 92 -9.37 19.37 -9.98
N SER A 93 -9.59 18.38 -9.11
CA SER A 93 -9.90 18.68 -7.71
C SER A 93 -8.62 19.10 -6.98
N PHE A 94 -8.65 20.27 -6.35
CA PHE A 94 -7.54 20.76 -5.53
C PHE A 94 -7.71 20.40 -4.06
N SER A 95 -8.96 20.25 -3.62
CA SER A 95 -9.31 19.72 -2.30
C SER A 95 -10.56 18.86 -2.44
N SER A 96 -10.62 17.76 -1.70
CA SER A 96 -11.79 16.87 -1.69
C SER A 96 -12.03 16.28 -0.31
N PHE A 97 -13.30 16.13 0.02
CA PHE A 97 -13.76 15.43 1.21
C PHE A 97 -14.76 14.35 0.79
N ASN A 98 -14.60 13.14 1.31
CA ASN A 98 -15.50 12.02 1.11
C ASN A 98 -15.79 11.35 2.46
N ILE A 99 -17.05 10.95 2.65
CA ILE A 99 -17.47 10.07 3.73
C ILE A 99 -18.44 9.03 3.17
N ILE A 100 -18.23 7.77 3.57
CA ILE A 100 -19.12 6.65 3.30
C ILE A 100 -19.36 5.91 4.60
N ILE A 101 -20.60 5.90 5.08
CA ILE A 101 -21.02 5.05 6.19
C ILE A 101 -21.67 3.80 5.61
N SER A 102 -21.18 2.64 6.02
CA SER A 102 -21.69 1.35 5.53
C SER A 102 -21.59 0.28 6.62
N LYS A 103 -22.43 -0.75 6.54
CA LYS A 103 -22.36 -1.88 7.46
C LYS A 103 -21.14 -2.75 7.15
N ASN A 104 -20.40 -3.10 8.18
CA ASN A 104 -19.45 -4.20 8.15
C ASN A 104 -20.20 -5.50 7.85
N LYS A 105 -19.70 -6.30 6.91
CA LYS A 105 -20.31 -7.58 6.54
C LYS A 105 -20.15 -8.66 7.61
N GLU A 106 -19.15 -8.56 8.47
CA GLU A 106 -18.81 -9.60 9.45
C GLU A 106 -19.58 -9.45 10.77
N ASN A 107 -19.74 -8.21 11.26
CA ASN A 107 -20.34 -7.95 12.57
C ASN A 107 -21.56 -7.00 12.52
N GLU A 108 -22.02 -6.63 11.31
CA GLU A 108 -23.14 -5.73 11.03
C GLU A 108 -23.05 -4.32 11.63
N GLN A 109 -21.93 -3.96 12.27
CA GLN A 109 -21.71 -2.62 12.82
C GLN A 109 -21.47 -1.62 11.70
N ASN A 110 -21.94 -0.39 11.86
CA ASN A 110 -21.64 0.68 10.92
C ASN A 110 -20.18 1.10 11.04
N ILE A 111 -19.49 1.12 9.91
CA ILE A 111 -18.15 1.65 9.75
C ILE A 111 -18.25 2.86 8.83
N ALA A 112 -17.61 3.94 9.25
CA ALA A 112 -17.46 5.13 8.46
C ALA A 112 -16.05 5.16 7.86
N TYR A 113 -16.00 5.31 6.54
CA TYR A 113 -14.79 5.48 5.75
C TYR A 113 -14.73 6.92 5.28
N PHE A 114 -13.56 7.53 5.35
CA PHE A 114 -13.39 8.93 5.01
C PHE A 114 -12.13 9.13 4.18
N ASP A 115 -12.18 10.12 3.30
CA ASP A 115 -11.00 10.62 2.60
C ASP A 115 -11.03 12.15 2.62
N CYS A 116 -9.90 12.77 2.96
CA CYS A 116 -9.75 14.21 2.93
C CYS A 116 -8.40 14.52 2.28
N ILE A 117 -8.44 15.16 1.12
CA ILE A 117 -7.26 15.50 0.32
C ILE A 117 -7.22 17.01 0.19
N ILE A 118 -6.06 17.60 0.46
CA ILE A 118 -5.81 19.03 0.34
C ILE A 118 -4.52 19.21 -0.47
N GLY A 119 -4.64 19.87 -1.62
CA GLY A 119 -3.61 19.87 -2.65
C GLY A 119 -3.31 18.44 -3.10
N ASN A 120 -2.10 17.96 -2.81
CA ASN A 120 -1.65 16.60 -3.11
C ASN A 120 -1.49 15.73 -1.86
N GLN A 121 -1.93 16.22 -0.70
CA GLN A 121 -1.74 15.55 0.58
C GLN A 121 -3.06 14.97 1.08
N LYS A 122 -3.05 13.67 1.40
CA LYS A 122 -4.14 13.03 2.13
C LYS A 122 -3.92 13.23 3.63
N LEU A 123 -4.96 13.70 4.33
CA LEU A 123 -4.96 13.82 5.79
C LEU A 123 -5.24 12.45 6.41
N ASP A 124 -4.60 12.16 7.54
CA ASP A 124 -4.84 10.93 8.31
C ASP A 124 -5.86 11.17 9.43
N ILE A 125 -7.07 11.57 9.04
CA ILE A 125 -8.16 11.84 9.99
C ILE A 125 -8.51 10.56 10.77
N GLN A 126 -8.59 9.42 10.09
CA GLN A 126 -9.10 8.18 10.67
C GLN A 126 -8.25 7.68 11.86
N ASN A 127 -6.94 7.89 11.84
CA ASN A 127 -6.05 7.49 12.94
C ASN A 127 -5.80 8.61 13.97
N ASN A 128 -6.21 9.85 13.67
CA ASN A 128 -5.99 11.01 14.53
C ASN A 128 -7.27 11.53 15.21
N THR A 129 -8.42 10.86 15.04
CA THR A 129 -9.63 11.15 15.82
C THR A 129 -10.53 9.94 16.02
N ASP A 130 -11.15 9.87 17.20
CA ASP A 130 -12.22 8.92 17.51
C ASP A 130 -13.62 9.47 17.17
N SER A 131 -13.75 10.77 16.88
CA SER A 131 -15.05 11.44 16.66
C SER A 131 -15.89 10.80 15.55
N PHE A 132 -15.23 10.11 14.63
CA PHE A 132 -15.82 9.54 13.44
C PHE A 132 -15.99 8.02 13.48
N LYS A 133 -15.67 7.38 14.62
CA LYS A 133 -15.92 5.95 14.82
C LYS A 133 -17.41 5.70 15.05
N ASN A 134 -17.92 4.59 14.52
CA ASN A 134 -19.27 4.08 14.76
C ASN A 134 -20.43 5.04 14.38
N LEU A 135 -20.21 5.94 13.42
CA LEU A 135 -21.29 6.79 12.90
C LEU A 135 -22.33 5.94 12.18
N ASN A 136 -23.62 6.23 12.40
CA ASN A 136 -24.74 5.54 11.76
C ASN A 136 -25.35 6.32 10.58
N SER A 137 -25.12 7.64 10.54
CA SER A 137 -25.69 8.50 9.50
C SER A 137 -24.90 9.78 9.27
N LEU A 138 -25.14 10.46 8.15
CA LEU A 138 -24.57 11.78 7.87
C LEU A 138 -25.04 12.87 8.85
N SER A 139 -26.21 12.70 9.48
CA SER A 139 -26.68 13.61 10.53
C SER A 139 -25.82 13.51 11.80
N GLU A 140 -25.40 12.29 12.16
CA GLU A 140 -24.44 12.10 13.24
C GLU A 140 -23.06 12.65 12.88
N PHE A 141 -22.64 12.49 11.61
CA PHE A 141 -21.41 13.11 11.12
C PHE A 141 -21.41 14.63 11.29
N GLU A 142 -22.51 15.33 11.00
CA GLU A 142 -22.57 16.79 11.18
C GLU A 142 -22.19 17.23 12.61
N LYS A 143 -22.70 16.50 13.62
CA LYS A 143 -22.38 16.76 15.03
C LYS A 143 -20.93 16.38 15.34
N ALA A 144 -20.49 15.22 14.88
CA ALA A 144 -19.13 14.73 15.08
C ALA A 144 -18.08 15.66 14.45
N ALA A 145 -18.39 16.28 13.31
CA ALA A 145 -17.51 17.22 12.63
C ALA A 145 -17.25 18.46 13.50
N ASN A 146 -18.27 18.99 14.18
CA ASN A 146 -18.08 20.12 15.10
C ASN A 146 -17.22 19.74 16.31
N ASN A 147 -17.41 18.53 16.85
CA ASN A 147 -16.58 18.03 17.94
C ASN A 147 -15.12 17.87 17.49
N PHE A 148 -14.90 17.26 16.32
CA PHE A 148 -13.56 17.13 15.75
C PHE A 148 -12.89 18.50 15.56
N ILE A 149 -13.60 19.47 14.98
CA ILE A 149 -13.11 20.84 14.79
C ILE A 149 -12.69 21.47 16.12
N ALA A 150 -13.46 21.27 17.19
CA ALA A 150 -13.12 21.77 18.51
C ALA A 150 -11.87 21.12 19.16
N THR A 151 -11.41 19.98 18.63
CA THR A 151 -10.17 19.33 19.09
C THR A 151 -8.92 19.72 18.30
N LEU A 152 -9.09 20.48 17.21
CA LEU A 152 -7.99 20.88 16.35
C LEU A 152 -7.11 21.93 17.03
N SER A 153 -5.82 21.91 16.70
CA SER A 153 -4.86 22.89 17.19
C SER A 153 -5.12 24.29 16.62
N ASP A 154 -4.72 25.33 17.35
CA ASP A 154 -4.89 26.73 16.93
C ASP A 154 -4.24 27.04 15.57
N ASN A 155 -3.16 26.32 15.21
CA ASN A 155 -2.47 26.47 13.93
C ASN A 155 -3.08 25.61 12.80
N HIS A 156 -4.20 24.93 13.01
CA HIS A 156 -4.77 24.02 12.03
C HIS A 156 -5.04 24.70 10.69
N LEU A 157 -5.71 25.85 10.69
CA LEU A 157 -6.01 26.58 9.45
C LEU A 157 -4.73 27.04 8.73
N GLU A 158 -3.66 27.37 9.45
CA GLU A 158 -2.36 27.69 8.86
C GLU A 158 -1.77 26.46 8.14
N GLN A 159 -1.88 25.27 8.74
CA GLN A 159 -1.44 24.02 8.11
C GLN A 159 -2.24 23.70 6.84
N ILE A 160 -3.56 23.89 6.87
CA ILE A 160 -4.43 23.73 5.70
C ILE A 160 -3.97 24.63 4.55
N GLU A 161 -3.68 25.91 4.81
CA GLU A 161 -3.19 26.82 3.77
C GLU A 161 -1.79 26.43 3.26
N LYS A 162 -0.90 25.94 4.12
CA LYS A 162 0.39 25.37 3.69
C LYS A 162 0.20 24.18 2.75
N LEU A 163 -0.75 23.28 3.04
CA LEU A 163 -1.04 22.12 2.20
C LEU A 163 -1.62 22.52 0.84
N LYS A 164 -2.52 23.51 0.78
CA LYS A 164 -3.06 24.04 -0.49
C LYS A 164 -1.98 24.61 -1.40
N LEU A 165 -0.98 25.27 -0.81
CA LEU A 165 0.14 25.89 -1.54
C LEU A 165 1.30 24.92 -1.80
N LYS A 166 1.30 23.75 -1.16
CA LYS A 166 2.37 22.74 -1.31
C LYS A 166 2.38 22.22 -2.75
N LYS A 167 3.47 22.51 -3.46
CA LYS A 167 3.70 21.94 -4.78
C LYS A 167 3.85 20.43 -4.67
N GLU A 168 3.39 19.73 -5.69
CA GLU A 168 3.60 18.29 -5.81
C GLU A 168 5.10 17.98 -5.70
N GLU A 169 5.48 17.27 -4.64
CA GLU A 169 6.82 16.71 -4.53
C GLU A 169 6.90 15.53 -5.48
N ARG A 170 7.47 15.77 -6.66
CA ARG A 170 7.79 14.67 -7.58
C ARG A 170 8.78 13.76 -6.89
N THR A 171 8.32 12.57 -6.52
CA THR A 171 9.24 11.58 -5.99
C THR A 171 10.24 11.21 -7.08
N LYS A 172 11.53 11.35 -6.76
CA LYS A 172 12.59 10.99 -7.69
C LYS A 172 12.74 9.48 -7.68
N PRO A 173 12.88 8.84 -8.85
CA PRO A 173 13.22 7.43 -8.89
C PRO A 173 14.47 7.15 -8.05
N VAL A 174 14.35 6.25 -7.08
CA VAL A 174 15.46 5.81 -6.23
C VAL A 174 15.98 4.48 -6.76
N ARG A 175 17.30 4.28 -6.75
CA ARG A 175 17.91 2.98 -7.09
C ARG A 175 18.37 2.29 -5.81
N PHE A 176 17.64 1.25 -5.43
CA PHE A 176 18.02 0.38 -4.33
C PHE A 176 19.18 -0.54 -4.72
N LYS A 177 20.10 -0.76 -3.79
CA LYS A 177 21.16 -1.76 -3.86
C LYS A 177 21.11 -2.68 -2.64
N SER A 178 21.66 -3.87 -2.80
CA SER A 178 21.81 -4.84 -1.72
C SER A 178 22.48 -4.20 -0.49
N GLY A 179 21.88 -4.42 0.67
CA GLY A 179 22.34 -3.89 1.95
C GLY A 179 21.81 -2.51 2.31
N ASP A 180 21.03 -1.86 1.43
CA ASP A 180 20.34 -0.62 1.78
C ASP A 180 19.32 -0.86 2.89
N PHE A 181 19.36 0.00 3.90
CA PHE A 181 18.33 0.14 4.91
C PHE A 181 17.31 1.17 4.42
N PHE A 182 16.03 0.86 4.58
CA PHE A 182 14.96 1.78 4.26
C PHE A 182 14.00 1.94 5.42
N ALA A 183 13.36 3.10 5.50
CA ALA A 183 12.30 3.38 6.46
C ALA A 183 10.94 3.20 5.80
N VAL A 184 10.00 2.66 6.56
CA VAL A 184 8.61 2.43 6.19
C VAL A 184 7.75 3.27 7.13
N PRO A 185 7.10 4.34 6.64
CA PRO A 185 6.09 5.06 7.41
C PRO A 185 5.00 4.12 7.94
N VAL A 186 4.75 4.15 9.24
CA VAL A 186 3.71 3.32 9.88
C VAL A 186 2.69 4.11 10.68
N LYS A 187 3.01 5.35 11.05
CA LYS A 187 2.04 6.31 11.59
C LYS A 187 2.24 7.66 10.94
N PHE A 188 1.14 8.41 10.84
CA PHE A 188 1.10 9.73 10.27
C PHE A 188 0.40 10.68 11.24
N ASP A 189 0.85 11.93 11.27
CA ASP A 189 0.07 12.99 11.90
C ASP A 189 -1.22 13.28 11.10
N LEU A 190 -2.09 14.12 11.66
CA LEU A 190 -3.34 14.53 11.00
C LEU A 190 -3.12 15.01 9.55
N TYR A 191 -2.00 15.67 9.29
CA TYR A 191 -1.67 16.28 8.00
C TYR A 191 -0.98 15.30 7.03
N GLY A 192 -0.89 14.02 7.40
CA GLY A 192 -0.33 12.96 6.58
C GLY A 192 1.19 12.98 6.49
N ASN A 193 1.88 13.61 7.44
CA ASN A 193 3.33 13.50 7.58
C ASN A 193 3.67 12.27 8.43
N PRO A 194 4.63 11.42 8.01
CA PRO A 194 5.05 10.30 8.82
C PRO A 194 5.63 10.74 10.17
N THR A 195 5.15 10.14 11.26
CA THR A 195 5.61 10.40 12.63
C THR A 195 6.31 9.21 13.26
N GLU A 196 6.16 8.02 12.68
CA GLU A 196 6.78 6.80 13.14
C GLU A 196 7.10 5.89 11.95
N TYR A 197 8.23 5.20 12.04
CA TYR A 197 8.78 4.36 11.00
C TYR A 197 9.14 2.99 11.55
N ASN A 198 8.88 1.97 10.75
CA ASN A 198 9.57 0.69 10.80
C ASN A 198 10.73 0.69 9.81
N PHE A 199 11.63 -0.28 9.91
CA PHE A 199 12.79 -0.34 9.04
C PHE A 199 12.92 -1.69 8.37
N GLY A 200 13.42 -1.67 7.14
CA GLY A 200 13.71 -2.85 6.38
C GLY A 200 15.09 -2.83 5.77
N ARG A 201 15.47 -3.97 5.19
CA ARG A 201 16.72 -4.12 4.45
C ARG A 201 16.47 -4.74 3.10
N HIS A 202 17.03 -4.11 2.08
CA HIS A 202 17.04 -4.63 0.73
C HIS A 202 18.09 -5.72 0.59
N LEU A 203 17.69 -6.90 0.13
CA LEU A 203 18.56 -8.06 -0.01
C LEU A 203 19.02 -8.22 -1.46
N LEU A 204 18.08 -8.38 -2.40
CA LEU A 204 18.36 -8.61 -3.81
C LEU A 204 17.35 -7.92 -4.71
N ASN A 205 17.83 -7.50 -5.89
CA ASN A 205 16.96 -7.09 -6.99
C ASN A 205 16.75 -8.29 -7.93
N ILE A 206 15.63 -8.99 -7.76
CA ILE A 206 15.36 -10.21 -8.53
C ILE A 206 15.21 -9.91 -10.03
N ALA A 207 14.64 -8.74 -10.38
CA ALA A 207 14.53 -8.33 -11.78
C ALA A 207 15.89 -8.12 -12.45
N ASP A 208 16.87 -7.56 -11.72
CA ASP A 208 18.24 -7.43 -12.21
C ASP A 208 18.92 -8.80 -12.39
N LEU A 209 18.72 -9.73 -11.45
CA LEU A 209 19.25 -11.09 -11.56
C LEU A 209 18.70 -11.84 -12.79
N ARG A 210 17.40 -11.69 -13.09
CA ARG A 210 16.80 -12.23 -14.31
C ARG A 210 17.43 -11.61 -15.56
N LYS A 211 17.57 -10.28 -15.58
CA LYS A 211 18.17 -9.55 -16.72
C LYS A 211 19.63 -9.95 -16.98
N LYS A 212 20.40 -10.22 -15.91
CA LYS A 212 21.78 -10.71 -15.98
C LYS A 212 21.90 -12.19 -16.35
N GLY A 213 20.79 -12.92 -16.52
CA GLY A 213 20.80 -14.35 -16.82
C GLY A 213 21.27 -15.23 -15.66
N ILE A 214 21.27 -14.69 -14.43
CA ILE A 214 21.66 -15.42 -13.22
C ILE A 214 20.53 -16.38 -12.80
N VAL A 215 19.28 -15.96 -13.02
CA VAL A 215 18.08 -16.78 -12.83
C VAL A 215 17.77 -17.51 -14.13
N GLU A 216 17.72 -18.83 -14.09
CA GLU A 216 17.42 -19.66 -15.25
C GLU A 216 15.97 -19.46 -15.74
N ASN A 217 15.73 -19.64 -17.04
CA ASN A 217 14.41 -19.40 -17.65
C ASN A 217 13.29 -20.26 -17.04
N GLY A 218 13.59 -21.50 -16.65
CA GLY A 218 12.62 -22.42 -16.02
C GLY A 218 12.33 -22.11 -14.56
N HIS A 219 13.05 -21.17 -13.94
CA HIS A 219 12.96 -20.90 -12.51
C HIS A 219 11.63 -20.23 -12.11
N HIS A 220 11.05 -20.62 -10.97
CA HIS A 220 9.75 -20.15 -10.49
C HIS A 220 9.72 -18.63 -10.24
N TRP A 221 10.87 -18.01 -9.96
CA TRP A 221 10.95 -16.54 -9.88
C TRP A 221 10.46 -15.86 -11.16
N ASN A 222 10.59 -16.46 -12.33
CA ASN A 222 10.04 -15.87 -13.55
C ASN A 222 8.50 -15.80 -13.57
N THR A 223 7.83 -16.52 -12.66
CA THR A 223 6.37 -16.46 -12.48
C THR A 223 5.92 -15.41 -11.46
N LEU A 224 6.84 -14.80 -10.71
CA LEU A 224 6.51 -13.72 -9.79
C LEU A 224 6.05 -12.49 -10.59
N MET A 225 4.85 -12.00 -10.28
CA MET A 225 4.27 -10.84 -10.94
C MET A 225 5.07 -9.57 -10.65
N THR A 226 5.07 -8.64 -11.60
CA THR A 226 5.68 -7.29 -11.50
C THR A 226 7.22 -7.29 -11.40
N VAL A 227 7.80 -6.13 -11.08
CA VAL A 227 9.23 -5.98 -10.78
C VAL A 227 9.43 -6.21 -9.29
N VAL A 228 10.21 -7.23 -8.94
CA VAL A 228 10.26 -7.77 -7.58
C VAL A 228 11.62 -7.54 -6.92
N GLN A 229 11.56 -7.11 -5.67
CA GLN A 229 12.68 -6.98 -4.74
C GLN A 229 12.55 -8.05 -3.65
N LEU A 230 13.68 -8.55 -3.18
CA LEU A 230 13.76 -9.42 -2.01
C LEU A 230 14.15 -8.55 -0.81
N VAL A 231 13.32 -8.51 0.23
CA VAL A 231 13.51 -7.63 1.39
C VAL A 231 13.17 -8.34 2.70
N LYS A 232 13.66 -7.79 3.81
CA LYS A 232 13.22 -8.17 5.17
C LYS A 232 12.89 -6.92 5.99
N LEU A 233 12.10 -7.08 7.04
CA LEU A 233 11.78 -6.02 8.01
C LEU A 233 12.39 -6.34 9.37
N TYR A 234 12.79 -5.30 10.10
CA TYR A 234 13.25 -5.40 11.47
C TYR A 234 12.10 -5.14 12.43
N ASP A 235 12.08 -5.86 13.55
CA ASP A 235 11.22 -5.55 14.68
C ASP A 235 11.79 -4.34 15.45
N PHE A 236 11.64 -3.16 14.85
CA PHE A 236 12.16 -1.92 15.40
C PHE A 236 11.38 -0.72 14.88
N ASN A 237 10.82 0.07 15.81
CA ASN A 237 10.14 1.33 15.53
C ASN A 237 11.01 2.51 15.94
N SER A 238 10.87 3.62 15.22
CA SER A 238 11.41 4.91 15.64
C SER A 238 10.61 6.08 15.07
N ASN A 239 10.63 7.20 15.79
CA ASN A 239 10.08 8.47 15.32
C ASN A 239 11.11 9.29 14.50
N SER A 240 12.30 8.73 14.23
CA SER A 240 13.36 9.39 13.46
C SER A 240 13.80 8.56 12.26
N LEU A 241 14.23 9.23 11.19
CA LEU A 241 14.92 8.59 10.06
C LEU A 241 16.43 8.38 10.34
N GLU A 242 17.00 9.14 11.28
CA GLU A 242 18.40 8.99 11.68
C GLU A 242 18.54 7.81 12.63
N GLN A 243 19.18 6.75 12.14
CA GLN A 243 19.36 5.49 12.88
C GLN A 243 20.83 5.06 12.92
N ASP A 244 21.23 4.47 14.04
CA ASP A 244 22.46 3.69 14.09
C ASP A 244 22.25 2.36 13.35
N LEU A 245 22.76 2.30 12.12
CA LEU A 245 22.61 1.13 11.26
C LEU A 245 23.29 -0.12 11.83
N LYS A 246 24.34 0.01 12.64
CA LYS A 246 24.98 -1.14 13.27
C LYS A 246 24.07 -1.73 14.34
N LYS A 247 23.42 -0.88 15.13
CA LYS A 247 22.41 -1.32 16.11
C LYS A 247 21.14 -1.85 15.43
N LEU A 248 20.71 -1.24 14.34
CA LEU A 248 19.53 -1.68 13.59
C LEU A 248 19.76 -3.07 12.97
N LYS A 249 20.95 -3.30 12.42
CA LYS A 249 21.36 -4.60 11.86
C LYS A 249 21.23 -5.76 12.85
N THR A 250 21.45 -5.51 14.14
CA THR A 250 21.37 -6.54 15.19
C THR A 250 19.96 -6.74 15.74
N GLN A 251 18.97 -5.95 15.31
CA GLN A 251 17.57 -6.17 15.71
C GLN A 251 17.05 -7.47 15.11
N HIS A 252 16.05 -8.05 15.76
CA HIS A 252 15.35 -9.20 15.20
C HIS A 252 14.77 -8.83 13.84
N ALA A 253 14.98 -9.70 12.85
CA ALA A 253 14.44 -9.52 11.51
C ALA A 253 13.41 -10.61 11.22
N LEU A 254 12.30 -10.19 10.64
CA LEU A 254 11.25 -11.08 10.15
C LEU A 254 11.73 -11.90 8.95
N PRO A 255 10.98 -12.96 8.59
CA PRO A 255 11.20 -13.69 7.35
C PRO A 255 11.30 -12.77 6.14
N THR A 256 12.16 -13.14 5.21
CA THR A 256 12.35 -12.42 3.96
C THR A 256 11.16 -12.68 3.04
N PHE A 257 10.69 -11.64 2.36
CA PHE A 257 9.55 -11.74 1.43
C PHE A 257 9.80 -10.99 0.12
N HIS A 258 8.98 -11.34 -0.87
CA HIS A 258 8.94 -10.69 -2.17
C HIS A 258 8.10 -9.42 -2.10
N MET A 259 8.67 -8.28 -2.47
CA MET A 259 8.00 -6.99 -2.49
C MET A 259 8.05 -6.35 -3.88
N MET A 260 6.96 -5.73 -4.30
CA MET A 260 6.94 -4.92 -5.52
C MET A 260 7.91 -3.74 -5.37
N ASP A 261 8.54 -3.35 -6.48
CA ASP A 261 9.50 -2.26 -6.49
C ASP A 261 8.87 -0.88 -6.31
N ASN A 262 7.56 -0.71 -6.57
CA ASN A 262 6.86 0.58 -6.59
C ASN A 262 7.18 1.46 -5.36
N SER A 263 6.96 0.96 -4.14
CA SER A 263 7.15 1.77 -2.92
C SER A 263 8.62 2.14 -2.67
N LEU A 264 9.55 1.25 -3.06
CA LEU A 264 11.00 1.49 -2.97
C LEU A 264 11.44 2.50 -4.05
N MET A 265 11.21 2.15 -5.32
CA MET A 265 11.72 2.89 -6.47
C MET A 265 11.05 4.24 -6.65
N ARG A 266 9.80 4.43 -6.21
CA ARG A 266 9.11 5.73 -6.22
C ARG A 266 9.41 6.57 -4.98
N GLY A 267 10.40 6.22 -4.17
CA GLY A 267 10.83 7.01 -3.02
C GLY A 267 9.83 7.07 -1.86
N GLY A 268 8.83 6.17 -1.83
CA GLY A 268 7.90 6.07 -0.71
C GLY A 268 8.55 5.51 0.56
N TYR A 269 9.61 4.72 0.40
CA TYR A 269 10.46 4.22 1.48
C TYR A 269 11.87 4.82 1.36
N PRO A 270 12.21 5.87 2.13
CA PRO A 270 13.51 6.51 2.00
C PRO A 270 14.64 5.58 2.44
N ILE A 271 15.75 5.60 1.70
CA ILE A 271 17.00 4.93 2.09
C ILE A 271 17.63 5.73 3.22
N ILE A 272 17.89 5.08 4.36
CA ILE A 272 18.52 5.71 5.53
C ILE A 272 20.01 5.36 5.67
N GLY A 273 20.51 4.52 4.77
CA GLY A 273 21.94 4.24 4.58
C GLY A 273 22.19 2.80 4.13
N ASN A 274 23.45 2.40 4.08
CA ASN A 274 23.85 1.11 3.50
C ASN A 274 24.94 0.46 4.36
N ILE A 275 24.77 -0.83 4.64
CA ILE A 275 25.85 -1.70 5.11
C ILE A 275 25.85 -2.94 4.21
N PRO A 276 26.99 -3.34 3.63
CA PRO A 276 27.09 -4.58 2.86
C PRO A 276 26.50 -5.77 3.61
N LEU A 277 25.76 -6.62 2.88
CA LEU A 277 25.21 -7.85 3.44
C LEU A 277 26.33 -8.81 3.79
N GLU A 278 26.27 -9.38 4.99
CA GLU A 278 27.01 -10.58 5.31
C GLU A 278 26.26 -11.81 4.76
N ILE A 279 27.00 -12.88 4.48
CA ILE A 279 26.46 -14.09 3.82
C ILE A 279 25.24 -14.63 4.56
N HIS A 280 25.31 -14.72 5.89
CA HIS A 280 24.24 -15.27 6.71
C HIS A 280 22.97 -14.40 6.72
N GLU A 281 23.05 -13.13 6.33
CA GLU A 281 21.92 -12.20 6.35
C GLU A 281 20.99 -12.36 5.15
N LEU A 282 21.48 -13.01 4.10
CA LEU A 282 20.74 -13.34 2.91
C LEU A 282 19.96 -14.63 3.17
N THR A 283 18.65 -14.48 3.42
CA THR A 283 17.72 -15.59 3.64
C THR A 283 16.66 -15.58 2.56
N PHE A 284 16.04 -16.74 2.33
CA PHE A 284 15.08 -16.92 1.24
C PHE A 284 13.85 -17.67 1.71
N PRO A 285 12.66 -17.31 1.19
CA PRO A 285 11.47 -18.14 1.34
C PRO A 285 11.65 -19.47 0.57
N MET A 286 11.00 -20.51 1.08
CA MET A 286 10.83 -21.81 0.45
C MET A 286 9.51 -21.87 -0.31
N HIS A 287 9.52 -22.64 -1.39
CA HIS A 287 8.41 -22.81 -2.31
C HIS A 287 8.23 -24.31 -2.60
N TYR A 288 7.00 -24.79 -2.56
CA TYR A 288 6.68 -26.16 -2.92
C TYR A 288 5.29 -26.24 -3.53
N GLY A 289 5.19 -26.92 -4.66
CA GLY A 289 3.90 -27.22 -5.25
C GLY A 289 3.97 -27.36 -6.75
N ARG A 290 2.81 -27.21 -7.39
CA ARG A 290 2.69 -27.34 -8.84
C ARG A 290 3.17 -26.07 -9.52
N TYR A 291 3.73 -26.25 -10.70
CA TYR A 291 4.03 -25.17 -11.62
C TYR A 291 2.79 -24.33 -11.93
N ILE A 292 2.99 -23.03 -12.12
CA ILE A 292 1.93 -22.11 -12.55
C ILE A 292 1.89 -22.01 -14.08
N ASP A 293 3.01 -22.29 -14.75
CA ASP A 293 3.23 -22.13 -16.19
C ASP A 293 2.95 -23.42 -16.97
N GLN A 294 1.73 -23.97 -16.86
CA GLN A 294 1.20 -25.14 -17.59
C GLN A 294 2.01 -26.46 -17.53
N ARG A 295 3.22 -26.45 -16.95
CA ARG A 295 4.06 -27.62 -16.73
C ARG A 295 3.36 -28.61 -15.78
N SER A 296 3.54 -29.89 -16.04
CA SER A 296 3.12 -30.96 -15.13
C SER A 296 4.17 -31.19 -14.05
N GLY A 297 3.76 -31.77 -12.93
CA GLY A 297 4.64 -32.13 -11.83
C GLY A 297 4.71 -31.09 -10.70
N TYR A 298 5.67 -31.31 -9.82
CA TYR A 298 5.93 -30.49 -8.63
C TYR A 298 7.36 -29.98 -8.65
N PHE A 299 7.57 -28.81 -8.05
CA PHE A 299 8.89 -28.26 -7.80
C PHE A 299 9.10 -27.98 -6.31
N PHE A 300 10.37 -27.96 -5.91
CA PHE A 300 10.81 -27.34 -4.67
C PHE A 300 11.75 -26.18 -5.02
N GLY A 301 11.52 -25.01 -4.43
CA GLY A 301 12.36 -23.83 -4.57
C GLY A 301 12.84 -23.35 -3.22
N TRP A 302 14.10 -22.98 -3.13
CA TRP A 302 14.66 -22.24 -2.00
C TRP A 302 15.62 -21.20 -2.57
N GLY A 303 15.24 -19.92 -2.50
CA GLY A 303 16.00 -18.86 -3.16
C GLY A 303 16.17 -19.09 -4.67
N ILE A 304 17.41 -19.05 -5.15
CA ILE A 304 17.75 -19.34 -6.56
C ILE A 304 17.85 -20.83 -6.89
N CYS A 305 17.78 -21.70 -5.87
CA CYS A 305 17.94 -23.14 -6.01
C CYS A 305 16.54 -23.72 -6.25
N MET A 306 16.32 -24.33 -7.42
CA MET A 306 15.02 -24.92 -7.78
C MET A 306 15.21 -26.33 -8.33
N LEU A 307 14.54 -27.29 -7.69
CA LEU A 307 14.49 -28.67 -8.11
C LEU A 307 13.16 -28.94 -8.79
N ASP A 308 13.24 -29.42 -10.02
CA ASP A 308 12.10 -29.82 -10.82
C ASP A 308 11.70 -31.28 -10.57
N ASN A 309 10.46 -31.62 -10.90
CA ASN A 309 9.92 -32.98 -10.83
C ASN A 309 10.12 -33.67 -9.47
N VAL A 310 10.03 -32.90 -8.38
CA VAL A 310 10.09 -33.46 -7.03
C VAL A 310 8.86 -34.31 -6.75
N LYS A 311 8.98 -35.25 -5.82
CA LYS A 311 7.86 -36.13 -5.46
C LYS A 311 6.69 -35.31 -4.90
N GLU A 312 5.50 -35.58 -5.41
CA GLU A 312 4.25 -35.08 -4.81
C GLU A 312 4.08 -35.70 -3.43
N ILE A 313 3.87 -34.84 -2.43
CA ILE A 313 3.47 -35.23 -1.09
C ILE A 313 1.95 -35.20 -1.08
N PRO A 314 1.29 -36.34 -0.79
CA PRO A 314 -0.16 -36.43 -0.77
C PRO A 314 -0.77 -35.33 0.11
N LYS A 315 -1.76 -34.63 -0.45
CA LYS A 315 -2.38 -33.43 0.14
C LYS A 315 -2.72 -33.63 1.62
N ARG A 316 -2.03 -32.91 2.51
CA ARG A 316 -2.48 -32.74 3.90
C ARG A 316 -3.57 -31.67 4.03
N ASN A 317 -3.77 -30.78 3.05
CA ASN A 317 -4.84 -29.76 3.03
C ASN A 317 -5.01 -29.08 1.67
N THR A 318 -5.99 -28.17 1.55
CA THR A 318 -6.25 -27.29 0.38
C THR A 318 -5.23 -26.17 0.20
N THR A 319 -4.31 -25.99 1.14
CA THR A 319 -3.30 -24.92 1.17
C THR A 319 -2.24 -25.11 0.09
N ARG A 320 -1.92 -24.03 -0.65
CA ARG A 320 -0.84 -24.02 -1.66
C ARG A 320 0.42 -23.43 -1.05
N PHE A 321 1.53 -24.16 -1.10
CA PHE A 321 2.85 -23.75 -0.57
C PHE A 321 3.76 -23.11 -1.63
N ASN A 322 3.17 -22.70 -2.77
CA ASN A 322 3.93 -22.15 -3.89
C ASN A 322 4.62 -20.83 -3.54
N ASN A 323 4.21 -20.12 -2.49
CA ASN A 323 4.72 -18.81 -2.04
C ASN A 323 5.03 -17.77 -3.14
N ASN A 324 4.30 -17.81 -4.26
CA ASN A 324 4.52 -16.91 -5.41
C ASN A 324 3.86 -15.53 -5.23
N GLY A 325 3.40 -15.23 -4.01
CA GLY A 325 2.84 -13.93 -3.66
C GLY A 325 3.92 -12.85 -3.66
N VAL A 326 3.55 -11.66 -4.13
CA VAL A 326 4.40 -10.46 -4.06
C VAL A 326 3.61 -9.39 -3.33
N SER A 327 4.15 -8.89 -2.22
CA SER A 327 3.51 -7.82 -1.45
C SER A 327 3.62 -6.48 -2.19
N SER A 328 2.53 -5.71 -2.23
CA SER A 328 2.52 -4.36 -2.82
C SER A 328 3.32 -3.33 -2.02
N GLY A 329 3.67 -3.65 -0.77
CA GLY A 329 4.47 -2.82 0.12
C GLY A 329 5.05 -3.63 1.28
N SER A 330 5.44 -2.95 2.36
CA SER A 330 5.96 -3.61 3.56
C SER A 330 4.93 -4.54 4.20
N ASP A 331 5.33 -5.74 4.61
CA ASP A 331 4.47 -6.68 5.33
C ASP A 331 4.37 -6.34 6.83
N GLN A 332 3.54 -5.33 7.15
CA GLN A 332 3.26 -4.94 8.53
C GLN A 332 2.41 -5.97 9.30
N TRP A 333 1.69 -6.83 8.58
CA TRP A 333 0.82 -7.83 9.19
C TRP A 333 1.65 -8.91 9.88
N SER A 334 2.66 -9.45 9.20
CA SER A 334 3.58 -10.43 9.78
C SER A 334 4.37 -9.86 10.96
N LEU A 335 4.71 -8.57 10.91
CA LEU A 335 5.33 -7.88 12.05
C LEU A 335 4.39 -7.78 13.25
N LYS A 336 3.13 -7.43 13.02
CA LYS A 336 2.12 -7.40 14.08
C LYS A 336 1.94 -8.78 14.72
N LYS A 337 1.78 -9.82 13.91
CA LYS A 337 1.69 -11.21 14.40
C LYS A 337 2.86 -11.60 15.30
N TYR A 338 4.08 -11.31 14.85
CA TYR A 338 5.28 -11.56 15.65
C TYR A 338 5.24 -10.88 17.02
N ARG A 339 4.85 -9.60 17.05
CA ARG A 339 4.72 -8.82 18.30
C ARG A 339 3.61 -9.31 19.22
N ASP A 340 2.56 -9.89 18.64
CA ASP A 340 1.47 -10.53 19.39
C ASP A 340 1.84 -11.95 19.88
N GLY A 341 3.07 -12.41 19.61
CA GLY A 341 3.56 -13.74 20.02
C GLY A 341 3.19 -14.88 19.06
N GLU A 342 2.68 -14.55 17.87
CA GLU A 342 2.36 -15.50 16.83
C GLU A 342 3.53 -15.73 15.86
N SER A 343 3.42 -16.77 15.02
CA SER A 343 4.37 -16.99 13.94
C SER A 343 4.28 -15.86 12.89
N PRO A 344 5.40 -15.26 12.47
CA PRO A 344 5.41 -14.29 11.38
C PRO A 344 5.25 -14.94 9.99
N TYR A 345 5.43 -16.26 9.90
CA TYR A 345 5.13 -16.99 8.67
C TYR A 345 3.62 -17.13 8.49
N SER A 346 3.15 -17.08 7.25
CA SER A 346 1.80 -17.50 6.88
C SER A 346 1.65 -19.01 7.02
N GLU A 347 0.44 -19.48 7.35
CA GLU A 347 0.12 -20.92 7.39
C GLU A 347 0.33 -21.61 6.02
N SER A 348 0.39 -20.83 4.94
CA SER A 348 0.72 -21.29 3.59
C SER A 348 2.22 -21.34 3.28
N GLU A 349 3.10 -21.07 4.23
CA GLU A 349 4.55 -21.16 4.07
C GLU A 349 5.11 -22.44 4.70
N ILE A 350 6.08 -23.06 4.04
CA ILE A 350 6.66 -24.34 4.47
C ILE A 350 7.37 -24.18 5.82
N GLU A 351 7.90 -22.99 6.06
CA GLU A 351 8.62 -22.60 7.28
C GLU A 351 7.70 -22.34 8.48
N HIS A 352 6.39 -22.27 8.28
CA HIS A 352 5.45 -22.13 9.38
C HIS A 352 5.58 -23.30 10.37
N PRO A 353 5.56 -23.07 11.70
CA PRO A 353 5.75 -24.13 12.69
C PRO A 353 4.81 -25.33 12.54
N GLN A 354 3.56 -25.11 12.12
CA GLN A 354 2.59 -26.18 11.90
C GLN A 354 2.94 -27.08 10.68
N ASN A 355 3.79 -26.60 9.77
CA ASN A 355 4.18 -27.32 8.56
C ASN A 355 5.51 -28.07 8.72
N LYS A 356 6.03 -28.22 9.95
CA LYS A 356 7.30 -28.92 10.24
C LYS A 356 7.36 -30.33 9.66
N ASP A 357 6.29 -31.11 9.79
CA ASP A 357 6.23 -32.47 9.25
C ASP A 357 6.32 -32.49 7.72
N LEU A 358 5.62 -31.55 7.06
CA LEU A 358 5.65 -31.40 5.61
C LEU A 358 7.07 -31.05 5.16
N LYS A 359 7.71 -30.07 5.81
CA LYS A 359 9.09 -29.69 5.51
C LYS A 359 10.04 -30.88 5.65
N ASN A 360 9.92 -31.64 6.74
CA ASN A 360 10.75 -32.83 6.98
C ASN A 360 10.51 -33.91 5.91
N GLU A 361 9.27 -34.11 5.48
CA GLU A 361 8.93 -35.06 4.42
C GLU A 361 9.48 -34.62 3.05
N ILE A 362 9.42 -33.33 2.71
CA ILE A 362 10.06 -32.77 1.52
C ILE A 362 11.56 -33.08 1.56
N PHE A 363 12.24 -32.73 2.67
CA PHE A 363 13.68 -32.86 2.79
C PHE A 363 14.12 -34.33 2.75
N LYS A 364 13.38 -35.23 3.40
CA LYS A 364 13.58 -36.67 3.30
C LYS A 364 13.46 -37.18 1.85
N ASN A 365 12.45 -36.74 1.11
CA ASN A 365 12.26 -37.13 -0.29
C ASN A 365 13.37 -36.58 -1.21
N LEU A 366 13.96 -35.44 -0.85
CA LEU A 366 15.13 -34.87 -1.53
C LEU A 366 16.46 -35.51 -1.08
N GLY A 367 16.43 -36.40 -0.08
CA GLY A 367 17.62 -37.07 0.46
C GLY A 367 18.55 -36.11 1.22
N VAL A 368 17.99 -35.09 1.89
CA VAL A 368 18.74 -34.12 2.69
C VAL A 368 18.31 -34.14 4.16
N ASP A 369 19.21 -33.69 5.03
CA ASP A 369 18.91 -33.54 6.45
C ASP A 369 17.91 -32.39 6.67
N PRO A 370 16.86 -32.56 7.51
CA PRO A 370 15.92 -31.50 7.88
C PRO A 370 16.54 -30.18 8.38
N GLY A 371 17.72 -30.25 8.98
CA GLY A 371 18.51 -29.13 9.49
C GLY A 371 19.58 -28.59 8.53
N ILE A 372 19.64 -29.08 7.29
CA ILE A 372 20.59 -28.60 6.28
C ILE A 372 20.46 -27.08 6.09
N ASP A 373 21.59 -26.39 6.03
CA ASP A 373 21.58 -24.96 5.72
C ASP A 373 21.45 -24.72 4.22
N TYR A 374 21.18 -23.46 3.85
CA TYR A 374 20.97 -23.07 2.46
C TYR A 374 22.19 -23.31 1.56
N ASP A 375 23.39 -23.00 2.04
CA ASP A 375 24.61 -23.10 1.23
C ASP A 375 25.00 -24.57 1.04
N GLU A 376 24.88 -25.40 2.07
CA GLU A 376 25.03 -26.85 1.98
C GLU A 376 24.01 -27.47 1.02
N PHE A 377 22.75 -27.03 1.08
CA PHE A 377 21.70 -27.46 0.17
C PHE A 377 22.06 -27.12 -1.28
N CYS A 378 22.42 -25.87 -1.57
CA CYS A 378 22.77 -25.46 -2.92
C CYS A 378 24.04 -26.16 -3.42
N ASN A 379 25.07 -26.35 -2.58
CA ASN A 379 26.27 -27.11 -2.93
C ASN A 379 25.94 -28.56 -3.32
N LYS A 380 25.08 -29.24 -2.55
CA LYS A 380 24.68 -30.63 -2.83
C LYS A 380 24.02 -30.79 -4.20
N PHE A 381 23.24 -29.81 -4.62
CA PHE A 381 22.52 -29.85 -5.89
C PHE A 381 23.18 -29.03 -7.02
N GLY A 382 24.40 -28.52 -6.80
CA GLY A 382 25.18 -27.81 -7.83
C GLY A 382 24.68 -26.40 -8.15
N PHE A 383 23.96 -25.76 -7.22
CA PHE A 383 23.52 -24.36 -7.36
C PHE A 383 24.48 -23.39 -6.68
N LYS A 384 24.36 -22.11 -7.06
CA LYS A 384 25.12 -21.02 -6.48
C LYS A 384 24.71 -20.79 -5.02
N ASN A 385 25.68 -20.76 -4.12
CA ASN A 385 25.45 -20.44 -2.71
C ASN A 385 25.31 -18.91 -2.49
N ARG A 386 25.05 -18.49 -1.24
CA ARG A 386 24.85 -17.07 -0.89
C ARG A 386 26.06 -16.20 -1.22
N ALA A 387 27.28 -16.69 -1.00
CA ALA A 387 28.50 -15.92 -1.25
C ALA A 387 28.68 -15.63 -2.75
N GLU A 388 28.45 -16.64 -3.60
CA GLU A 388 28.48 -16.50 -5.05
C GLU A 388 27.38 -15.56 -5.55
N LEU A 389 26.17 -15.70 -5.01
CA LEU A 389 25.04 -14.87 -5.39
C LEU A 389 25.26 -13.39 -5.02
N LEU A 390 25.80 -13.10 -3.83
CA LEU A 390 26.16 -11.74 -3.43
C LEU A 390 27.25 -11.14 -4.31
N LYS A 391 28.17 -11.95 -4.86
CA LYS A 391 29.19 -11.49 -5.81
C LYS A 391 28.57 -11.12 -7.16
N LEU A 392 27.60 -11.90 -7.63
CA LEU A 392 26.91 -11.68 -8.91
C LEU A 392 25.84 -10.58 -8.86
N ALA A 393 25.30 -10.30 -7.67
CA ALA A 393 24.31 -9.25 -7.44
C ALA A 393 24.90 -7.83 -7.39
N LYS A 394 26.23 -7.70 -7.24
CA LYS A 394 26.95 -6.43 -7.45
C LYS A 394 26.86 -6.00 -8.90
#